data_AF-A0AA38FF80-F1
#
_entry.id   AF-A0AA38FF80-F1
#
_cell.length_a   1.000
_cell.length_b   1.000
_cell.length_c   1.000
_cell.angle_alpha   90.00
_cell.angle_beta   90.00
_cell.angle_gamma   90.00
#
_symmetry.space_group_name_H-M   'P 1'
#
loop_
_entity.id
_entity.type
_entity.pdbx_description
1 polymer ?
#
loop_
_entity_poly.entity_id
_entity_poly.type
_entity_poly.pdbx_seq_one_letter_code
_entity_poly.pdbx_strand_id
1 'polypeptide(L)'
;MAGLVARSTLLSSKAFIIPSTINYCLRAVRSHSAVAQTHSPRRLLLYSKKGCCLCDGLKDKLHSAFLMGGPDSLADVQLEVRDITTNPEWEKTYQYEIPVLARLLADGSE
;
A
#
# COMPACT_ATOMS: atom_id res chain seq x y z
N MET A 1 -2.41 -63.19 -17.32
CA MET A 1 -3.76 -62.60 -17.46
C MET A 1 -3.58 -61.08 -17.47
N ALA A 2 -3.15 -60.52 -18.61
CA ALA A 2 -4.00 -59.80 -19.58
C ALA A 2 -4.58 -58.51 -18.96
N GLY A 3 -3.97 -57.34 -19.21
CA GLY A 3 -4.40 -56.37 -20.24
C GLY A 3 -5.06 -55.18 -19.53
N LEU A 4 -5.05 -53.92 -19.95
CA LEU A 4 -4.71 -53.25 -21.20
C LEU A 4 -4.53 -51.77 -20.83
N VAL A 5 -3.37 -51.16 -21.11
CA VAL A 5 -3.18 -49.70 -20.95
C VAL A 5 -3.74 -49.03 -22.21
N ALA A 6 -4.89 -48.38 -22.09
CA ALA A 6 -5.46 -47.62 -23.20
C ALA A 6 -4.75 -46.26 -23.32
N ARG A 7 -3.93 -46.13 -24.36
CA ARG A 7 -3.57 -44.84 -24.97
C ARG A 7 -4.71 -44.40 -25.87
N SER A 8 -5.20 -43.17 -25.68
CA SER A 8 -6.02 -42.48 -26.67
C SER A 8 -5.45 -41.07 -26.89
N THR A 9 -4.93 -40.87 -28.09
CA THR A 9 -4.43 -39.62 -28.66
C THR A 9 -5.54 -38.85 -29.39
N LEU A 10 -5.31 -37.55 -29.57
CA LEU A 10 -6.06 -36.57 -30.39
C LEU A 10 -7.44 -36.17 -29.83
N LEU A 11 -7.90 -34.92 -29.89
CA LEU A 11 -7.86 -34.01 -31.02
C LEU A 11 -8.22 -32.57 -30.57
N SER A 12 -7.44 -31.63 -31.10
CA SER A 12 -7.75 -30.25 -31.51
C SER A 12 -9.12 -29.59 -31.19
N SER A 13 -8.98 -28.34 -30.72
CA SER A 13 -9.76 -27.14 -31.09
C SER A 13 -11.11 -26.82 -30.45
N LYS A 14 -11.28 -25.50 -30.30
CA LYS A 14 -12.48 -24.67 -30.05
C LYS A 14 -12.70 -24.30 -28.58
N ALA A 15 -13.09 -23.08 -28.24
CA ALA A 15 -13.15 -21.81 -28.95
C ALA A 15 -13.39 -20.76 -27.86
N PHE A 16 -12.66 -19.66 -27.94
CA PHE A 16 -12.86 -18.48 -27.13
C PHE A 16 -14.09 -17.74 -27.64
N ILE A 17 -15.26 -17.89 -26.99
CA ILE A 17 -16.39 -16.94 -27.13
C ILE A 17 -17.24 -16.99 -25.84
N ILE A 18 -17.22 -15.91 -25.06
CA ILE A 18 -18.38 -15.53 -24.24
C ILE A 18 -18.87 -14.19 -24.79
N PRO A 19 -20.07 -14.11 -25.39
CA PRO A 19 -20.66 -12.86 -25.82
C PRO A 19 -21.57 -12.33 -24.71
N SER A 20 -21.37 -11.09 -24.29
CA SER A 20 -22.40 -10.34 -23.56
C SER A 20 -22.26 -8.86 -23.91
N THR A 21 -23.20 -8.47 -24.75
CA THR A 21 -23.51 -7.16 -25.29
C THR A 21 -23.51 -6.08 -24.20
N ILE A 22 -22.57 -5.14 -24.28
CA ILE A 22 -22.78 -3.81 -23.70
C ILE A 22 -22.59 -2.79 -24.82
N ASN A 23 -23.73 -2.39 -25.38
CA ASN A 23 -23.87 -1.23 -26.25
C ASN A 23 -23.62 0.03 -25.43
N TYR A 24 -22.41 0.60 -25.52
CA TYR A 24 -22.20 2.03 -25.31
C TYR A 24 -21.59 2.64 -26.57
N CYS A 25 -22.44 2.94 -27.55
CA CYS A 25 -22.15 3.99 -28.51
C CYS A 25 -22.35 5.35 -27.82
N LEU A 26 -21.30 5.86 -27.16
CA LEU A 26 -21.25 7.26 -26.75
C LEU A 26 -19.84 7.83 -26.95
N ARG A 27 -19.68 8.55 -28.06
CA ARG A 27 -18.88 9.76 -28.32
C ARG A 27 -17.43 9.85 -27.77
N ALA A 28 -16.53 10.13 -28.71
CA ALA A 28 -15.09 10.33 -28.56
C ALA A 28 -14.65 11.18 -27.37
N VAL A 29 -13.68 10.67 -26.58
CA VAL A 29 -12.69 11.48 -25.85
C VAL A 29 -11.46 10.63 -25.48
N ARG A 30 -10.28 11.15 -25.86
CA ARG A 30 -8.90 10.78 -25.47
C ARG A 30 -8.62 9.32 -25.12
N SER A 31 -7.83 8.67 -25.99
CA SER A 31 -7.00 7.52 -25.66
C SER A 31 -6.07 7.85 -24.49
N HIS A 32 -6.52 7.69 -23.25
CA HIS A 32 -5.62 7.62 -22.11
C HIS A 32 -5.10 6.18 -22.07
N SER A 33 -3.89 6.00 -22.56
CA SER A 33 -3.10 4.80 -22.29
C SER A 33 -3.20 4.53 -20.79
N ALA A 34 -3.70 3.35 -20.42
CA ALA A 34 -3.72 2.90 -19.03
C ALA A 34 -2.27 2.67 -18.57
N VAL A 35 -1.58 3.76 -18.22
CA VAL A 35 -0.32 3.71 -17.50
C VAL A 35 -0.68 3.18 -16.13
N ALA A 36 -0.22 1.96 -15.80
CA ALA A 36 -0.22 1.48 -14.44
C ALA A 36 0.61 2.46 -13.60
N GLN A 37 -0.05 3.37 -12.89
CA GLN A 37 0.61 4.33 -12.02
C GLN A 37 1.15 3.56 -10.81
N THR A 38 2.45 3.28 -10.82
CA THR A 38 3.16 2.79 -9.63
C THR A 38 3.38 3.98 -8.70
N HIS A 39 2.41 4.28 -7.83
CA HIS A 39 2.58 5.32 -6.81
C HIS A 39 3.57 4.79 -5.76
N SER A 40 4.65 5.53 -5.51
CA SER A 40 5.56 5.21 -4.41
C SER A 40 4.81 5.36 -3.08
N PRO A 41 4.93 4.39 -2.16
CA PRO A 41 4.22 4.46 -0.88
C PRO A 41 4.63 5.71 -0.10
N ARG A 42 3.63 6.37 0.49
CA ARG A 42 3.85 7.59 1.29
C ARG A 42 4.50 7.20 2.62
N ARG A 43 5.47 7.98 3.09
CA ARG A 43 6.18 7.69 4.35
C ARG A 43 5.80 8.69 5.42
N LEU A 44 5.42 8.18 6.59
CA LEU A 44 5.09 8.96 7.77
C LEU A 44 6.06 8.58 8.88
N LEU A 45 6.65 9.57 9.53
CA LEU A 45 7.58 9.40 10.64
C LEU A 45 6.88 9.70 11.95
N LEU A 46 7.15 8.90 12.98
CA LEU A 46 6.78 9.15 14.35
C LEU A 46 8.03 9.22 15.22
N TYR A 47 8.39 10.43 15.65
CA TYR A 47 9.42 10.63 16.64
C TYR A 47 8.89 10.29 18.03
N SER A 48 9.59 9.40 18.72
CA SER A 48 9.18 8.80 19.99
C SER A 48 10.37 8.60 20.95
N LYS A 49 10.10 8.23 22.20
CA LYS A 49 11.11 7.87 23.22
C LYS A 49 10.58 6.73 24.08
N LYS A 50 11.47 5.88 24.58
CA LYS A 50 11.12 4.84 25.56
C LYS A 50 10.44 5.45 26.80
N GLY A 51 9.37 4.81 27.26
CA GLY A 51 8.60 5.26 28.42
C GLY A 51 7.61 6.40 28.16
N CYS A 52 7.41 6.80 26.89
CA CYS A 52 6.43 7.82 26.50
C CYS A 52 5.04 7.20 26.30
N CYS A 53 4.16 7.29 27.30
CA CYS A 53 2.78 6.77 27.21
C CYS A 53 1.95 7.44 26.10
N LEU A 54 2.18 8.72 25.83
CA LEU A 54 1.51 9.44 24.74
C LEU A 54 1.89 8.90 23.37
N CYS A 55 3.14 8.47 23.21
CA CYS A 55 3.65 7.95 21.96
C CYS A 55 3.04 6.58 21.63
N ASP A 56 2.91 5.71 22.62
CA ASP A 56 2.28 4.39 22.46
C ASP A 56 0.79 4.55 22.08
N GLY A 57 0.06 5.40 22.81
CA GLY A 57 -1.36 5.65 22.51
C GLY A 57 -1.59 6.27 21.13
N LEU A 58 -0.68 7.13 20.64
CA LEU A 58 -0.76 7.67 19.29
C LEU A 58 -0.46 6.60 18.23
N LYS A 59 0.55 5.75 18.48
CA LYS A 59 0.92 4.66 17.58
C LYS A 59 -0.25 3.68 17.36
N ASP A 60 -0.95 3.31 18.42
CA ASP A 60 -2.11 2.40 18.33
C ASP A 60 -3.27 3.01 17.51
N LYS A 61 -3.51 4.32 17.66
CA LYS A 61 -4.51 5.04 16.87
C LYS A 61 -4.14 5.10 15.39
N LEU A 62 -2.87 5.36 15.07
CA LEU A 62 -2.38 5.33 13.68
C LEU A 62 -2.52 3.93 13.08
N HIS A 63 -2.17 2.89 13.84
CA HIS A 63 -2.34 1.52 13.37
C HIS A 63 -3.79 1.20 13.04
N SER A 64 -4.72 1.60 13.90
CA SER A 64 -6.16 1.45 13.64
C SER A 64 -6.58 2.19 12.37
N ALA A 65 -6.11 3.42 12.17
CA ALA A 65 -6.42 4.22 10.98
C ALA A 65 -5.88 3.58 9.68
N PHE A 66 -4.71 2.93 9.70
CA PHE A 66 -4.19 2.20 8.53
C PHE A 66 -5.06 1.00 8.14
N LEU A 67 -5.75 0.39 9.11
CA LEU A 67 -6.67 -0.72 8.86
C LEU A 67 -8.05 -0.25 8.38
N MET A 68 -8.38 1.03 8.56
CA MET A 68 -9.65 1.58 8.07
C MET A 68 -9.55 1.89 6.57
N GLY A 69 -10.29 1.11 5.76
CA GLY A 69 -10.44 1.34 4.34
C GLY A 69 -11.35 2.54 4.03
N GLY A 70 -11.27 3.05 2.79
CA GLY A 70 -12.05 4.21 2.34
C GLY A 70 -11.34 5.02 1.27
N PRO A 71 -12.01 6.02 0.67
CA PRO A 71 -11.41 6.90 -0.33
C PRO A 71 -10.22 7.70 0.23
N ASP A 72 -10.23 8.01 1.53
CA ASP A 72 -9.14 8.69 2.25
C ASP A 72 -8.32 7.73 3.12
N SER A 73 -8.31 6.44 2.78
CA SER A 73 -7.57 5.45 3.55
C SER A 73 -6.07 5.74 3.54
N LEU A 74 -5.42 5.46 4.67
CA LEU A 74 -3.98 5.55 4.85
C LEU A 74 -3.29 4.21 4.57
N ALA A 75 -3.95 3.27 3.89
CA ALA A 75 -3.44 1.92 3.65
C ALA A 75 -2.13 1.85 2.82
N ASP A 76 -1.81 2.89 2.02
CA ASP A 76 -0.57 3.00 1.26
C ASP A 76 0.53 3.79 2.01
N VAL A 77 0.28 4.18 3.27
CA VAL A 77 1.23 4.90 4.10
C VAL A 77 2.07 3.92 4.92
N GLN A 78 3.39 4.06 4.85
CA GLN A 78 4.34 3.36 5.70
C GLN A 78 4.70 4.24 6.90
N LEU A 79 4.44 3.74 8.11
CA LEU A 79 4.83 4.39 9.36
C LEU A 79 6.22 3.89 9.80
N GLU A 80 7.15 4.83 9.99
CA GLU A 80 8.47 4.60 10.56
C GLU A 80 8.55 5.27 11.93
N VAL A 81 8.97 4.54 12.95
CA VAL A 81 9.11 5.07 14.32
C VAL A 81 10.58 5.29 14.61
N ARG A 82 10.94 6.52 14.96
CA ARG A 82 12.32 6.92 15.30
C ARG A 82 12.42 7.26 16.77
N ASP A 83 13.34 6.61 17.47
CA ASP A 83 13.63 6.92 18.86
C ASP A 83 14.56 8.15 18.92
N ILE A 84 14.06 9.26 19.46
CA ILE A 84 14.81 10.52 19.54
C ILE A 84 16.09 10.35 20.36
N THR A 85 16.16 9.40 21.30
CA THR A 85 17.35 9.18 22.13
C THR A 85 18.52 8.54 21.38
N THR A 86 18.28 8.01 20.18
CA THR A 86 19.32 7.37 19.36
C THR A 86 20.12 8.38 18.53
N ASN A 87 19.61 9.60 18.35
CA ASN A 87 20.28 10.67 17.62
C ASN A 87 20.19 11.97 18.44
N PRO A 88 21.31 12.54 18.90
CA PRO A 88 21.31 13.75 19.73
C PRO A 88 20.71 14.97 19.04
N GLU A 89 20.70 15.03 17.71
CA GLU A 89 20.05 16.09 16.95
C GLU A 89 18.52 16.00 17.08
N TRP A 90 17.96 14.79 16.97
CA TRP A 90 16.54 14.55 17.18
C TRP A 90 16.14 14.77 18.64
N GLU A 91 16.95 14.30 19.59
CA GLU A 91 16.68 14.53 21.02
C GLU A 91 16.63 16.02 21.31
N LYS A 92 17.64 16.80 20.90
CA LYS A 92 17.68 18.24 21.13
C LYS A 92 16.47 18.97 20.52
N THR A 93 16.02 18.53 19.34
CA THR A 93 14.92 19.16 18.62
C THR A 93 13.56 18.81 19.23
N TYR A 94 13.34 17.55 19.58
CA TYR A 94 11.99 17.05 19.89
C TYR A 94 11.78 16.61 21.35
N GLN A 95 12.81 16.60 22.22
CA GLN A 95 12.71 16.04 23.58
C GLN A 95 11.56 16.56 24.46
N TYR A 96 11.05 17.77 24.18
CA TYR A 96 9.94 18.37 24.94
C TYR A 96 8.61 18.40 24.17
N GLU A 97 8.61 17.92 22.91
CA GLU A 97 7.46 17.99 22.01
C GLU A 97 6.96 16.61 21.56
N ILE A 98 7.68 15.52 21.88
CA ILE A 98 7.24 14.18 21.52
C ILE A 98 5.86 13.84 22.10
N PRO A 99 4.98 13.16 21.33
CA PRO A 99 5.21 12.61 19.99
C PRO A 99 5.07 13.63 18.84
N VAL A 100 5.94 13.55 17.83
CA VAL A 100 5.89 14.37 16.61
C VAL A 100 5.69 13.51 15.37
N LEU A 101 4.78 13.93 14.49
CA LEU A 101 4.54 13.32 13.19
C LEU A 101 5.09 14.20 12.05
N ALA A 102 5.86 13.59 11.15
CA ALA A 102 6.42 14.28 9.98
C ALA A 102 6.22 13.45 8.71
N ARG A 103 6.07 14.12 7.56
CA ARG A 103 5.88 13.44 6.28
C ARG A 103 7.22 13.36 5.56
N LEU A 104 7.74 12.16 5.40
CA LEU A 104 8.99 11.97 4.68
C LEU A 104 8.74 12.00 3.16
N LEU A 105 9.28 13.02 2.53
CA LEU A 105 9.25 13.24 1.09
C LEU A 105 10.17 12.25 0.36
N ALA A 106 10.01 12.18 -0.97
CA ALA A 106 10.83 11.31 -1.81
C ALA A 106 12.29 11.76 -1.88
N ASP A 107 12.55 13.06 -1.67
CA ASP A 107 13.89 13.66 -1.61
C ASP A 107 14.59 13.47 -0.26
N GLY A 108 13.90 12.89 0.73
CA GLY A 108 14.42 12.66 2.08
C GLY A 108 14.19 13.82 3.06
N SER A 109 13.50 14.89 2.67
CA SER A 109 13.09 15.96 3.58
C SER A 109 11.78 15.64 4.31
N GLU A 110 11.55 16.32 5.44
CA GLU A 110 10.48 16.05 6.43
C GLU A 110 9.49 17.19 6.59
#